data_AF-A0A7W0RAT5-F1
#
_entry.id   AF-A0A7W0RAT5-F1
#
_cell.length_a   1.000
_cell.length_b   1.000
_cell.length_c   1.000
_cell.angle_alpha   90.00
_cell.angle_beta   90.00
_cell.angle_gamma   90.00
#
_symmetry.space_group_name_H-M   'P 1'
#
loop_
_entity.id
_entity.type
_entity.pdbx_description
1 polymer ?
#
loop_
_entity_poly.entity_id
_entity_poly.type
_entity_poly.pdbx_seq_one_letter_code
_entity_poly.pdbx_strand_id
1 'polypeptide(L)'
;MVRRSIAAGAGLLVLVLFIFLLRGCLDARKERAFKDYVRDVGALVQESDQESKSLFELLSGGGGSDVDVQIKLDGFAAESSKLVDRARGTDHPDELRRAQNALIEALEFRRDGIRGIADALPNAIAQQQDRREGTERIAREMQNFLTSDVIYSARVIPNLAGPLKEAKLSGEQLPQSQFLPEVAWLQPDTVADRVGKLGGGGGGGKGPAAPGLHGNGIAGVTLGGQALNPGAAASIRATDDLKLQVQVINQGENTETDVKVKVTIGKGGDAIKLEKVLDSIAAGETKPVEIPVATRPPTGQNVPVTVEVEPVAGEKKTENNKGAFSAIFTQ
;
A
#
# COMPACT_ATOMS: atom_id res chain seq x y z
N MET A 1 -8.24 -21.45 83.58
CA MET A 1 -8.69 -21.74 82.20
C MET A 1 -8.90 -20.46 81.38
N VAL A 2 -9.61 -19.45 81.91
CA VAL A 2 -9.92 -18.16 81.24
C VAL A 2 -8.70 -17.38 80.70
N ARG A 3 -7.59 -17.31 81.44
CA ARG A 3 -6.36 -16.62 80.98
C ARG A 3 -5.66 -17.30 79.79
N ARG A 4 -5.76 -18.62 79.67
CA ARG A 4 -5.16 -19.38 78.55
C ARG A 4 -6.02 -19.28 77.28
N SER A 5 -7.34 -19.22 77.42
CA SER A 5 -8.26 -19.01 76.29
C SER A 5 -8.20 -17.58 75.73
N ILE A 6 -7.97 -16.56 76.57
CA ILE A 6 -7.77 -15.17 76.10
C ILE A 6 -6.44 -15.03 75.33
N ALA A 7 -5.35 -15.65 75.82
CA ALA A 7 -4.06 -15.64 75.13
C ALA A 7 -4.12 -16.39 73.77
N ALA A 8 -4.82 -17.52 73.72
CA ALA A 8 -5.04 -18.25 72.47
C ALA A 8 -5.90 -17.45 71.47
N GLY A 9 -6.95 -16.77 71.94
CA GLY A 9 -7.78 -15.90 71.12
C GLY A 9 -7.03 -14.68 70.58
N ALA A 10 -6.20 -14.04 71.40
CA ALA A 10 -5.35 -12.92 70.98
C ALA A 10 -4.28 -13.36 69.97
N GLY A 11 -3.65 -14.52 70.17
CA GLY A 11 -2.70 -15.09 69.21
C GLY A 11 -3.32 -15.41 67.86
N LEU A 12 -4.52 -16.00 67.84
CA LEU A 12 -5.28 -16.26 66.62
C LEU A 12 -5.63 -14.94 65.89
N LEU A 13 -6.05 -13.92 66.64
CA LEU A 13 -6.43 -12.63 66.07
C LEU A 13 -5.22 -11.91 65.45
N VAL A 14 -4.04 -11.94 66.10
CA VAL A 14 -2.79 -11.42 65.53
C VAL A 14 -2.39 -12.19 64.27
N LEU A 15 -2.51 -13.53 64.26
CA LEU A 15 -2.21 -14.35 63.08
C LEU A 15 -3.14 -14.03 61.91
N VAL A 16 -4.44 -13.87 62.17
CA VAL A 16 -5.43 -13.48 61.16
C VAL A 16 -5.13 -12.09 60.60
N LEU A 17 -4.86 -11.10 61.45
CA LEU A 17 -4.47 -9.75 61.02
C LEU A 17 -3.18 -9.76 60.20
N PHE A 18 -2.20 -10.59 60.59
CA PHE A 18 -0.95 -10.76 59.85
C PHE A 18 -1.17 -11.37 58.45
N ILE A 19 -2.05 -12.37 58.33
CA ILE A 19 -2.45 -12.95 57.04
C ILE A 19 -3.15 -11.90 56.16
N PHE A 20 -4.05 -11.08 56.72
CA PHE A 20 -4.70 -10.02 55.96
C PHE A 20 -3.73 -8.92 55.54
N LEU A 21 -2.75 -8.57 56.38
CA LEU A 21 -1.70 -7.60 56.05
C LEU A 21 -0.81 -8.12 54.90
N LEU A 22 -0.40 -9.40 54.96
CA LEU A 22 0.37 -10.05 53.90
C LEU A 22 -0.43 -10.15 52.60
N ARG A 23 -1.72 -10.52 52.66
CA ARG A 23 -2.61 -10.57 51.49
C ARG A 23 -2.82 -9.20 50.87
N GLY A 24 -3.07 -8.16 51.67
CA GLY A 24 -3.22 -6.79 51.16
C GLY A 24 -1.98 -6.29 50.40
N CYS A 25 -0.77 -6.59 50.88
CA CYS A 25 0.47 -6.28 50.17
C CYS A 25 0.69 -7.12 48.91
N LEU A 26 0.17 -8.36 48.85
CA LEU A 26 0.23 -9.21 47.65
C LEU A 26 -0.77 -8.76 46.59
N ASP A 27 -2.01 -8.46 46.98
CA ASP A 27 -3.06 -7.99 46.08
C ASP A 27 -2.69 -6.65 45.46
N ALA A 28 -2.16 -5.70 46.26
CA ALA A 28 -1.68 -4.43 45.76
C ALA A 28 -0.44 -4.54 44.84
N ARG A 29 0.39 -5.59 44.99
CA ARG A 29 1.50 -5.87 44.07
C ARG A 29 1.00 -6.45 42.76
N LYS A 30 0.05 -7.39 42.83
CA LYS A 30 -0.57 -8.01 41.66
C LYS A 30 -1.31 -6.97 40.82
N GLU A 31 -2.14 -6.14 41.45
CA GLU A 31 -2.84 -5.06 40.76
C GLU A 31 -1.88 -4.12 40.01
N ARG A 32 -0.77 -3.73 40.66
CA ARG A 32 0.28 -2.92 40.02
C ARG A 32 0.91 -3.63 38.83
N ALA A 33 1.28 -4.90 38.98
CA ALA A 33 1.86 -5.67 37.88
C ALA A 33 0.92 -5.79 36.66
N PHE A 34 -0.40 -5.91 36.87
CA PHE A 34 -1.37 -5.87 35.78
C PHE A 34 -1.39 -4.50 35.08
N LYS A 35 -1.44 -3.41 35.85
CA LYS A 35 -1.46 -2.04 35.32
C LYS A 35 -0.15 -1.69 34.59
N ASP A 36 0.98 -2.06 35.19
CA ASP A 36 2.30 -1.89 34.59
C ASP A 36 2.38 -2.65 33.27
N TYR A 37 1.93 -3.91 33.24
CA TYR A 37 1.88 -4.68 32.01
C TYR A 37 0.99 -4.04 30.93
N VAL A 38 -0.23 -3.60 31.27
CA VAL A 38 -1.12 -2.91 30.30
C VAL A 38 -0.46 -1.65 29.74
N ARG A 39 0.22 -0.87 30.60
CA ARG A 39 0.98 0.31 30.17
C ARG A 39 2.12 -0.06 29.22
N ASP A 40 2.87 -1.12 29.53
CA ASP A 40 4.02 -1.56 28.75
C ASP A 40 3.57 -2.11 27.38
N VAL A 41 2.47 -2.89 27.33
CA VAL A 41 1.83 -3.29 26.08
C VAL A 41 1.39 -2.06 25.28
N GLY A 42 0.77 -1.08 25.94
CA GLY A 42 0.38 0.17 25.29
C GLY A 42 1.55 0.92 24.67
N ALA A 43 2.70 0.99 25.36
CA ALA A 43 3.91 1.62 24.85
C ALA A 43 4.48 0.87 23.64
N LEU A 44 4.58 -0.47 23.70
CA LEU A 44 5.06 -1.30 22.59
C LEU A 44 4.19 -1.15 21.34
N VAL A 45 2.88 -1.19 21.53
CA VAL A 45 1.90 -1.08 20.46
C VAL A 45 1.89 0.32 19.85
N GLN A 46 1.95 1.37 20.68
CA GLN A 46 2.02 2.74 20.20
C GLN A 46 3.27 2.98 19.33
N GLU A 47 4.42 2.43 19.73
CA GLU A 47 5.65 2.52 18.96
C GLU A 47 5.55 1.73 17.65
N SER A 48 4.99 0.52 17.68
CA SER A 48 4.70 -0.28 16.48
C SER A 48 3.71 0.41 15.52
N ASP A 49 2.70 1.09 16.03
CA ASP A 49 1.73 1.84 15.21
C ASP A 49 2.38 3.10 14.58
N GLN A 50 3.37 3.70 15.25
CA GLN A 50 4.17 4.79 14.66
C GLN A 50 5.12 4.29 13.57
N GLU A 51 5.72 3.10 13.75
CA GLU A 51 6.49 2.39 12.73
C GLU A 51 5.63 2.11 11.50
N SER A 52 4.40 1.60 11.68
CA SER A 52 3.42 1.43 10.59
C SER A 52 3.18 2.72 9.82
N LYS A 53 2.82 3.82 10.51
CA LYS A 53 2.55 5.11 9.86
C LYS A 53 3.74 5.58 9.03
N SER A 54 4.94 5.49 9.60
CA SER A 54 6.18 5.91 8.94
C SER A 54 6.51 5.05 7.73
N LEU A 55 6.30 3.73 7.84
CA LEU A 55 6.44 2.77 6.74
C LEU A 55 5.49 3.09 5.59
N PHE A 56 4.19 3.24 5.86
CA PHE A 56 3.20 3.46 4.81
C PHE A 56 3.27 4.86 4.19
N GLU A 57 3.71 5.86 4.95
CA GLU A 57 4.05 7.18 4.42
C GLU A 57 5.24 7.08 3.47
N LEU A 58 6.30 6.35 3.86
CA LEU A 58 7.44 6.07 3.00
C LEU A 58 6.98 5.37 1.71
N LEU A 59 6.27 4.25 1.82
CA LEU A 59 5.76 3.45 0.69
C LEU A 59 4.82 4.20 -0.26
N SER A 60 4.19 5.29 0.20
CA SER A 60 3.26 6.08 -0.60
C SER A 60 3.90 7.27 -1.32
N GLY A 61 5.23 7.39 -1.27
CA GLY A 61 5.97 8.47 -1.93
C GLY A 61 6.57 9.52 -0.99
N GLY A 62 6.63 9.28 0.32
CA GLY A 62 7.35 10.12 1.29
C GLY A 62 8.88 9.94 1.28
N GLY A 63 9.42 9.25 0.27
CA GLY A 63 10.81 8.83 0.16
C GLY A 63 11.73 9.84 -0.53
N GLY A 64 13.00 9.82 -0.13
CA GLY A 64 14.10 10.53 -0.80
C GLY A 64 14.64 9.73 -1.99
N SER A 65 15.95 9.69 -2.18
CA SER A 65 16.56 8.80 -3.19
C SER A 65 16.30 7.32 -2.87
N ASP A 66 16.41 6.42 -3.86
CA ASP A 66 16.26 4.96 -3.67
C ASP A 66 17.12 4.42 -2.50
N VAL A 67 18.34 4.97 -2.36
CA VAL A 67 19.26 4.64 -1.28
C VAL A 67 18.72 5.10 0.08
N ASP A 68 18.14 6.30 0.16
CA ASP A 68 17.53 6.80 1.41
C ASP A 68 16.31 5.96 1.81
N VAL A 69 15.51 5.52 0.84
CA VAL A 69 14.36 4.65 1.08
C VAL A 69 14.82 3.30 1.63
N GLN A 70 15.86 2.69 1.03
CA GLN A 70 16.42 1.42 1.51
C GLN A 70 16.96 1.56 2.95
N ILE A 71 17.73 2.61 3.23
CA ILE A 71 18.28 2.85 4.58
C ILE A 71 17.15 3.00 5.62
N LYS A 72 16.08 3.72 5.29
CA LYS A 72 14.92 3.87 6.18
C LYS A 72 14.21 2.54 6.42
N LEU A 73 14.01 1.73 5.38
CA LEU A 73 13.39 0.41 5.52
C LEU A 73 14.24 -0.55 6.37
N ASP A 74 15.55 -0.57 6.16
CA ASP A 74 16.47 -1.36 6.99
C ASP A 74 16.42 -0.88 8.46
N GLY A 75 16.27 0.43 8.66
CA GLY A 75 16.01 1.05 9.96
C GLY A 75 14.75 0.51 10.62
N PHE A 76 13.61 0.53 9.92
CA PHE A 76 12.34 -0.02 10.41
C PHE A 76 12.47 -1.52 10.71
N ALA A 77 13.13 -2.31 9.86
CA ALA A 77 13.33 -3.73 10.12
C ALA A 77 14.13 -4.00 11.41
N ALA A 78 15.14 -3.17 11.68
CA ALA A 78 15.93 -3.24 12.90
C ALA A 78 15.14 -2.76 14.14
N GLU A 79 14.33 -1.71 14.02
CA GLU A 79 13.46 -1.20 15.09
C GLU A 79 12.38 -2.22 15.47
N SER A 80 11.71 -2.80 14.47
CA SER A 80 10.70 -3.84 14.68
C SER A 80 11.28 -5.08 15.36
N SER A 81 12.52 -5.45 15.02
CA SER A 81 13.23 -6.55 15.72
C SER A 81 13.47 -6.23 17.19
N LYS A 82 13.88 -5.00 17.53
CA LYS A 82 14.03 -4.55 18.92
C LYS A 82 12.70 -4.48 19.67
N LEU A 83 11.59 -4.16 18.99
CA LEU A 83 10.25 -4.21 19.56
C LEU A 83 9.86 -5.63 19.97
N VAL A 84 10.10 -6.62 19.09
CA VAL A 84 9.88 -8.04 19.42
C VAL A 84 10.73 -8.48 20.62
N ASP A 85 12.01 -8.11 20.66
CA ASP A 85 12.90 -8.48 21.75
C ASP A 85 12.49 -7.85 23.09
N ARG A 86 12.07 -6.57 23.09
CA ARG A 86 11.51 -5.93 24.28
C ARG A 86 10.20 -6.58 24.72
N ALA A 87 9.33 -6.95 23.79
CA ALA A 87 8.12 -7.69 24.10
C ALA A 87 8.48 -9.02 24.78
N ARG A 88 9.39 -9.82 24.23
CA ARG A 88 9.85 -11.08 24.86
C ARG A 88 10.42 -10.89 26.27
N GLY A 89 11.03 -9.74 26.55
CA GLY A 89 11.55 -9.38 27.86
C GLY A 89 10.58 -8.65 28.80
N THR A 90 9.32 -8.46 28.41
CA THR A 90 8.33 -7.75 29.22
C THR A 90 7.85 -8.64 30.37
N ASP A 91 8.02 -8.16 31.61
CA ASP A 91 7.52 -8.85 32.80
C ASP A 91 5.99 -8.84 32.85
N HIS A 92 5.42 -9.96 33.27
CA HIS A 92 3.97 -10.09 33.35
C HIS A 92 3.49 -11.09 34.41
N PRO A 93 2.28 -10.89 34.95
CA PRO A 93 1.55 -11.93 35.69
C PRO A 93 1.32 -13.19 34.85
N ASP A 94 1.33 -14.35 35.50
CA ASP A 94 1.10 -15.66 34.88
C ASP A 94 -0.23 -15.76 34.13
N GLU A 95 -1.25 -15.05 34.61
CA GLU A 95 -2.57 -14.99 33.99
C GLU A 95 -2.56 -14.28 32.64
N LEU A 96 -1.59 -13.40 32.40
CA LEU A 96 -1.45 -12.60 31.17
C LEU A 96 -0.54 -13.26 30.12
N ARG A 97 0.08 -14.41 30.44
CA ARG A 97 0.96 -15.15 29.52
C ARG A 97 0.35 -15.43 28.15
N ARG A 98 -0.96 -15.72 28.08
CA ARG A 98 -1.63 -15.96 26.79
C ARG A 98 -1.74 -14.68 25.96
N ALA A 99 -2.02 -13.55 26.60
CA ALA A 99 -2.01 -12.25 25.94
C ALA A 99 -0.60 -11.92 25.45
N GLN A 100 0.42 -12.18 26.26
CA GLN A 100 1.80 -11.93 25.91
C GLN A 100 2.29 -12.73 24.72
N ASN A 101 2.07 -14.04 24.73
CA ASN A 101 2.50 -14.89 23.62
C ASN A 101 1.85 -14.45 22.30
N ALA A 102 0.56 -14.10 22.34
CA ALA A 102 -0.15 -13.57 21.18
C ALA A 102 0.36 -12.18 20.76
N LEU A 103 0.78 -11.33 21.70
CA LEU A 103 1.36 -10.03 21.41
C LEU A 103 2.71 -10.18 20.71
N ILE A 104 3.57 -11.07 21.22
CA ILE A 104 4.86 -11.39 20.60
C ILE A 104 4.62 -11.90 19.18
N GLU A 105 3.69 -12.84 18.99
CA GLU A 105 3.36 -13.37 17.66
C GLU A 105 2.86 -12.27 16.70
N ALA A 106 1.97 -11.39 17.15
CA ALA A 106 1.52 -10.24 16.36
C ALA A 106 2.69 -9.32 15.97
N LEU A 107 3.60 -9.01 16.88
CA LEU A 107 4.77 -8.17 16.61
C LEU A 107 5.78 -8.87 15.68
N GLU A 108 5.93 -10.20 15.78
CA GLU A 108 6.77 -10.99 14.88
C GLU A 108 6.27 -10.93 13.44
N PHE A 109 4.96 -11.08 13.22
CA PHE A 109 4.38 -10.90 11.88
C PHE A 109 4.60 -9.48 11.33
N ARG A 110 4.56 -8.44 12.15
CA ARG A 110 4.88 -7.06 11.72
C ARG A 110 6.34 -6.93 11.33
N ARG A 111 7.26 -7.43 12.16
CA ARG A 111 8.69 -7.45 11.85
C ARG A 111 8.97 -8.18 10.55
N ASP A 112 8.36 -9.35 10.36
CA ASP A 112 8.59 -10.19 9.18
C ASP A 112 8.05 -9.54 7.92
N GLY A 113 6.87 -8.91 7.98
CA GLY A 113 6.34 -8.11 6.87
C GLY A 113 7.25 -6.93 6.51
N ILE A 114 7.74 -6.16 7.49
CA ILE A 114 8.67 -5.04 7.23
C ILE A 114 9.96 -5.54 6.56
N ARG A 115 10.54 -6.63 7.10
CA ARG A 115 11.76 -7.23 6.54
C ARG A 115 11.54 -7.73 5.12
N GLY A 116 10.43 -8.43 4.88
CA GLY A 116 10.07 -8.91 3.54
C GLY A 116 9.89 -7.77 2.54
N ILE A 117 9.33 -6.63 2.98
CA ILE A 117 9.22 -5.42 2.15
C ILE A 117 10.61 -4.83 1.86
N ALA A 118 11.49 -4.72 2.87
CA ALA A 118 12.86 -4.24 2.68
C ALA A 118 13.65 -5.10 1.68
N ASP A 119 13.46 -6.42 1.71
CA ASP A 119 14.08 -7.36 0.78
C ASP A 119 13.48 -7.26 -0.64
N ALA A 120 12.20 -6.94 -0.76
CA ALA A 120 11.47 -6.88 -2.03
C ALA A 120 11.56 -5.52 -2.72
N LEU A 121 11.80 -4.44 -1.96
CA LEU A 121 11.77 -3.08 -2.48
C LEU A 121 12.76 -2.84 -3.64
N PRO A 122 14.04 -3.26 -3.58
CA PRO A 122 14.98 -3.01 -4.67
C PRO A 122 14.45 -3.47 -6.03
N ASN A 123 13.81 -4.65 -6.06
CA ASN A 123 13.17 -5.18 -7.26
C ASN A 123 11.92 -4.38 -7.60
N ALA A 124 11.09 -4.03 -6.61
CA ALA A 124 9.84 -3.28 -6.78
C ALA A 124 10.02 -1.85 -7.31
N ILE A 125 11.22 -1.28 -7.23
CA ILE A 125 11.57 0.04 -7.80
C ILE A 125 12.48 -0.06 -9.03
N ALA A 126 12.97 -1.26 -9.36
CA ALA A 126 13.79 -1.50 -10.54
C ALA A 126 13.03 -1.26 -11.86
N GLN A 127 13.76 -1.22 -12.98
CA GLN A 127 13.16 -1.13 -14.32
C GLN A 127 12.76 -2.53 -14.83
N GLN A 128 11.57 -2.63 -15.45
CA GLN A 128 11.06 -3.81 -16.19
C GLN A 128 10.49 -4.97 -15.34
N GLN A 129 10.95 -6.22 -15.56
CA GLN A 129 10.30 -7.45 -15.07
C GLN A 129 10.40 -7.62 -13.55
N ASP A 130 11.53 -7.22 -12.96
CA ASP A 130 11.78 -7.32 -11.51
C ASP A 130 10.80 -6.45 -10.70
N ARG A 131 10.30 -5.37 -11.31
CA ARG A 131 9.31 -4.47 -10.70
C ARG A 131 8.04 -5.21 -10.32
N ARG A 132 7.50 -6.00 -11.25
CA ARG A 132 6.25 -6.72 -11.04
C ARG A 132 6.40 -7.80 -9.97
N GLU A 133 7.50 -8.54 -10.01
CA GLU A 133 7.78 -9.55 -8.98
C GLU A 133 7.95 -8.90 -7.60
N GLY A 134 8.66 -7.77 -7.53
CA GLY A 134 8.86 -6.99 -6.32
C GLY A 134 7.55 -6.45 -5.74
N THR A 135 6.69 -5.84 -6.55
CA THR A 135 5.38 -5.32 -6.09
C THR A 135 4.44 -6.43 -5.66
N GLU A 136 4.40 -7.55 -6.40
CA GLU A 136 3.65 -8.74 -6.00
C GLU A 136 4.18 -9.31 -4.68
N ARG A 137 5.50 -9.28 -4.45
CA ARG A 137 6.08 -9.72 -3.18
C ARG A 137 5.73 -8.78 -2.03
N ILE A 138 5.83 -7.46 -2.21
CA ILE A 138 5.38 -6.48 -1.22
C ILE A 138 3.90 -6.68 -0.87
N ALA A 139 3.03 -6.92 -1.85
CA ALA A 139 1.61 -7.20 -1.60
C ALA A 139 1.40 -8.49 -0.77
N ARG A 140 2.23 -9.52 -0.97
CA ARG A 140 2.20 -10.71 -0.11
C ARG A 140 2.61 -10.40 1.33
N GLU A 141 3.62 -9.56 1.52
CA GLU A 141 4.04 -9.16 2.88
C GLU A 141 2.96 -8.37 3.63
N MET A 142 2.05 -7.68 2.93
CA MET A 142 0.88 -7.04 3.56
C MET A 142 -0.05 -8.05 4.25
N GLN A 143 -0.02 -9.34 3.86
CA GLN A 143 -0.75 -10.38 4.57
C GLN A 143 -0.20 -10.63 5.96
N ASN A 144 1.12 -10.47 6.18
CA ASN A 144 1.70 -10.57 7.51
C ASN A 144 1.13 -9.48 8.44
N PHE A 145 0.96 -8.25 7.94
CA PHE A 145 0.32 -7.17 8.70
C PHE A 145 -1.15 -7.46 8.99
N LEU A 146 -1.90 -7.97 8.01
CA LEU A 146 -3.29 -8.38 8.24
C LEU A 146 -3.38 -9.50 9.29
N THR A 147 -2.52 -10.50 9.21
CA THR A 147 -2.46 -11.59 10.18
C THR A 147 -2.14 -11.08 11.58
N SER A 148 -1.18 -10.17 11.69
CA SER A 148 -0.87 -9.48 12.95
C SER A 148 -2.10 -8.78 13.55
N ASP A 149 -2.85 -8.02 12.74
CA ASP A 149 -4.03 -7.29 13.19
C ASP A 149 -5.16 -8.23 13.62
N VAL A 150 -5.33 -9.36 12.92
CA VAL A 150 -6.27 -10.41 13.31
C VAL A 150 -5.85 -11.07 14.62
N ILE A 151 -4.57 -11.39 14.81
CA ILE A 151 -4.06 -11.95 16.07
C ILE A 151 -4.25 -10.93 17.20
N TYR A 152 -3.94 -9.66 16.98
CA TYR A 152 -4.07 -8.62 17.98
C TYR A 152 -5.52 -8.49 18.45
N SER A 153 -6.46 -8.31 17.52
CA SER A 153 -7.88 -8.14 17.83
C SER A 153 -8.53 -9.42 18.39
N ALA A 154 -8.20 -10.61 17.86
CA ALA A 154 -8.86 -11.86 18.23
C ALA A 154 -8.19 -12.61 19.39
N ARG A 155 -6.91 -12.34 19.69
CA ARG A 155 -6.14 -13.06 20.71
C ARG A 155 -5.55 -12.14 21.76
N VAL A 156 -4.91 -11.02 21.41
CA VAL A 156 -4.29 -10.14 22.42
C VAL A 156 -5.36 -9.50 23.29
N ILE A 157 -6.31 -8.78 22.67
CA ILE A 157 -7.34 -8.05 23.41
C ILE A 157 -8.20 -8.96 24.29
N PRO A 158 -8.74 -10.10 23.82
CA PRO A 158 -9.57 -10.96 24.67
C PRO A 158 -8.78 -11.62 25.81
N ASN A 159 -7.54 -12.04 25.56
CA ASN A 159 -6.68 -12.63 26.60
C ASN A 159 -6.13 -11.60 27.59
N LEU A 160 -6.21 -10.30 27.27
CA LEU A 160 -5.90 -9.20 28.18
C LEU A 160 -7.14 -8.82 29.01
N ALA A 161 -8.29 -8.66 28.35
CA ALA A 161 -9.55 -8.22 28.95
C ALA A 161 -10.09 -9.18 30.01
N GLY A 162 -10.01 -10.50 29.75
CA GLY A 162 -10.51 -11.53 30.68
C GLY A 162 -9.83 -11.47 32.05
N PRO A 163 -8.50 -11.62 32.12
CA PRO A 163 -7.75 -11.51 33.38
C PRO A 163 -7.90 -10.15 34.08
N LEU A 164 -7.97 -9.04 33.33
CA LEU A 164 -8.23 -7.71 33.93
C LEU A 164 -9.61 -7.65 34.58
N LYS A 165 -10.64 -8.24 33.96
CA LYS A 165 -11.97 -8.32 34.56
C LYS A 165 -11.98 -9.15 35.84
N GLU A 166 -11.29 -10.29 35.86
CA GLU A 166 -11.14 -11.13 37.05
C GLU A 166 -10.40 -10.39 38.18
N ALA A 167 -9.42 -9.57 37.82
CA ALA A 167 -8.69 -8.69 38.75
C ALA A 167 -9.49 -7.43 39.17
N LYS A 168 -10.73 -7.25 38.69
CA LYS A 168 -11.57 -6.04 38.91
C LYS A 168 -10.93 -4.75 38.37
N LEU A 169 -10.16 -4.86 37.29
CA LEU A 169 -9.46 -3.79 36.58
C LEU A 169 -10.06 -3.48 35.20
N SER A 170 -11.35 -3.73 35.00
CA SER A 170 -12.05 -3.47 33.73
C SER A 170 -12.11 -1.99 33.32
N GLY A 171 -11.73 -1.06 34.20
CA GLY A 171 -11.65 0.37 33.89
C GLY A 171 -10.38 0.77 33.13
N GLU A 172 -9.41 -0.13 33.00
CA GLU A 172 -8.19 0.14 32.22
C GLU A 172 -8.50 0.19 30.73
N GLN A 173 -8.00 1.23 30.05
CA GLN A 173 -8.16 1.37 28.62
C GLN A 173 -7.23 0.38 27.90
N LEU A 174 -7.82 -0.57 27.18
CA LEU A 174 -7.05 -1.55 26.43
C LEU A 174 -6.44 -0.88 25.19
N PRO A 175 -5.12 -1.04 24.95
CA PRO A 175 -4.46 -0.43 23.80
C PRO A 175 -5.04 -0.98 22.52
N GLN A 176 -5.60 -0.11 21.68
CA GLN A 176 -6.05 -0.49 20.34
C GLN A 176 -4.86 -0.41 19.38
N SER A 177 -4.84 -1.29 18.39
CA SER A 177 -3.78 -1.33 17.38
C SER A 177 -4.35 -1.79 16.06
N GLN A 178 -3.83 -1.19 14.99
CA GLN A 178 -4.02 -1.64 13.63
C GLN A 178 -2.76 -1.25 12.86
N PHE A 179 -2.04 -2.25 12.35
CA PHE A 179 -0.80 -2.04 11.62
C PHE A 179 -1.06 -1.84 10.13
N LEU A 180 -1.97 -2.61 9.52
CA LEU A 180 -2.33 -2.43 8.11
C LEU A 180 -3.38 -1.32 8.01
N PRO A 181 -3.05 -0.14 7.44
CA PRO A 181 -3.96 1.01 7.45
C PRO A 181 -5.22 0.75 6.61
N GLU A 182 -5.10 -0.04 5.55
CA GLU A 182 -6.22 -0.36 4.66
C GLU A 182 -5.98 -1.65 3.88
N VAL A 183 -7.07 -2.35 3.59
CA VAL A 183 -7.06 -3.64 2.87
C VAL A 183 -6.64 -3.53 1.41
N ALA A 184 -6.69 -2.32 0.82
CA ALA A 184 -6.30 -2.09 -0.57
C ALA A 184 -4.82 -2.43 -0.81
N TRP A 185 -3.96 -2.28 0.21
CA TRP A 185 -2.55 -2.69 0.15
C TRP A 185 -2.33 -4.18 -0.14
N LEU A 186 -3.34 -5.04 0.07
CA LEU A 186 -3.27 -6.45 -0.29
C LEU A 186 -3.32 -6.67 -1.81
N GLN A 187 -3.71 -5.66 -2.59
CA GLN A 187 -3.81 -5.73 -4.04
C GLN A 187 -2.47 -5.32 -4.69
N PRO A 188 -1.86 -6.17 -5.53
CA PRO A 188 -0.61 -5.84 -6.23
C PRO A 188 -0.68 -4.54 -7.04
N ASP A 189 -1.80 -4.24 -7.69
CA ASP A 189 -1.97 -3.01 -8.46
C ASP A 189 -1.93 -1.76 -7.57
N THR A 190 -2.54 -1.81 -6.37
CA THR A 190 -2.47 -0.70 -5.40
C THR A 190 -1.05 -0.51 -4.88
N VAL A 191 -0.31 -1.60 -4.64
CA VAL A 191 1.10 -1.53 -4.24
C VAL A 191 1.92 -0.91 -5.37
N ALA A 192 1.75 -1.36 -6.60
CA ALA A 192 2.44 -0.84 -7.77
C ALA A 192 2.18 0.67 -7.95
N ASP A 193 0.94 1.11 -7.81
CA ASP A 193 0.58 2.53 -7.92
C ASP A 193 1.21 3.41 -6.84
N ARG A 194 1.48 2.88 -5.65
CA ARG A 194 2.01 3.63 -4.50
C ARG A 194 3.52 3.56 -4.43
N VAL A 195 4.08 2.36 -4.50
CA VAL A 195 5.52 2.10 -4.51
C VAL A 195 6.14 2.59 -5.82
N GLY A 196 5.39 2.61 -6.93
CA GLY A 196 5.83 3.24 -8.17
C GLY A 196 6.14 4.74 -8.02
N LYS A 197 5.59 5.41 -7.00
CA LYS A 197 5.90 6.81 -6.64
C LYS A 197 7.19 6.95 -5.82
N LEU A 198 7.76 5.85 -5.32
CA LEU A 198 9.06 5.83 -4.65
C LEU A 198 10.21 5.79 -5.64
N GLY A 199 10.13 4.90 -6.65
CA GLY A 199 11.12 4.84 -7.76
C GLY A 199 11.00 5.98 -8.77
N GLY A 200 10.20 7.00 -8.44
CA GLY A 200 9.86 8.15 -9.26
C GLY A 200 9.01 9.09 -8.42
N GLY A 201 9.69 9.99 -7.69
CA GLY A 201 9.09 10.91 -6.72
C GLY A 201 7.71 11.42 -7.13
N GLY A 202 6.74 11.22 -6.24
CA GLY A 202 5.32 11.48 -6.46
C GLY A 202 5.02 12.89 -6.97
N GLY A 203 4.24 12.94 -8.05
CA GLY A 203 3.61 14.15 -8.57
C GLY A 203 3.38 14.02 -10.07
N GLY A 204 2.19 14.39 -10.55
CA GLY A 204 1.88 14.47 -11.98
C GLY A 204 2.70 15.56 -12.70
N GLY A 205 4.02 15.43 -12.71
CA GLY A 205 4.94 16.37 -13.30
C GLY A 205 6.38 15.89 -13.17
N LYS A 206 6.98 15.50 -14.30
CA LYS A 206 8.42 15.57 -14.60
C LYS A 206 9.36 15.24 -13.41
N GLY A 207 9.51 13.96 -13.08
CA GLY A 207 10.76 13.49 -12.46
C GLY A 207 11.93 13.68 -13.45
N PRO A 208 13.20 13.74 -12.98
CA PRO A 208 14.33 13.76 -13.90
C PRO A 208 14.31 12.45 -14.68
N ALA A 209 14.02 12.59 -15.97
CA ALA A 209 14.09 11.50 -16.92
C ALA A 209 15.47 10.85 -16.88
N ALA A 210 15.55 9.59 -17.31
CA ALA A 210 16.84 8.98 -17.59
C ALA A 210 17.66 9.93 -18.50
N PRO A 211 18.97 10.11 -18.28
CA PRO A 211 19.77 10.92 -19.18
C PRO A 211 19.63 10.41 -20.62
N GLY A 212 19.26 11.28 -21.56
CA GLY A 212 19.02 10.91 -22.95
C GLY A 212 17.76 11.56 -23.51
N LEU A 213 17.50 11.33 -24.79
CA LEU A 213 16.27 11.83 -25.44
C LEU A 213 15.07 10.99 -25.01
N HIS A 214 13.99 11.64 -24.62
CA HIS A 214 12.68 11.03 -24.38
C HIS A 214 11.68 11.60 -25.37
N GLY A 215 10.82 10.75 -25.92
CA GLY A 215 9.80 11.19 -26.85
C GLY A 215 8.99 10.07 -27.46
N ASN A 216 7.67 10.16 -27.34
CA ASN A 216 6.74 9.35 -28.09
C ASN A 216 6.17 10.17 -29.25
N GLY A 217 5.56 9.49 -30.21
CA GLY A 217 4.91 10.15 -31.32
C GLY A 217 3.88 9.26 -31.97
N ILE A 218 3.06 9.87 -32.81
CA ILE A 218 2.09 9.16 -33.63
C ILE A 218 2.73 8.92 -35.00
N ALA A 219 3.05 7.67 -35.31
CA ALA A 219 3.55 7.26 -36.63
C ALA A 219 2.42 7.13 -37.66
N GLY A 220 1.20 6.81 -37.21
CA GLY A 220 0.04 6.68 -38.08
C GLY A 220 -1.22 6.31 -37.30
N VAL A 221 -2.37 6.60 -37.88
CA VAL A 221 -3.67 6.25 -37.31
C VAL A 221 -4.53 5.62 -38.39
N THR A 222 -5.14 4.48 -38.08
CA THR A 222 -6.17 3.87 -38.92
C THR A 222 -7.47 3.70 -38.15
N LEU A 223 -8.60 3.82 -38.86
CA LEU A 223 -9.93 3.62 -38.33
C LEU A 223 -10.72 2.71 -39.28
N GLY A 224 -11.17 1.56 -38.80
CA GLY A 224 -11.86 0.58 -39.65
C GLY A 224 -11.01 0.13 -40.85
N GLY A 225 -9.69 0.06 -40.68
CA GLY A 225 -8.73 -0.28 -41.73
C GLY A 225 -8.39 0.85 -42.72
N GLN A 226 -8.99 2.04 -42.60
CA GLN A 226 -8.67 3.20 -43.43
C GLN A 226 -7.68 4.12 -42.71
N ALA A 227 -6.65 4.58 -43.44
CA ALA A 227 -5.68 5.54 -42.89
C ALA A 227 -6.31 6.93 -42.73
N LEU A 228 -6.08 7.54 -41.57
CA LEU A 228 -6.47 8.91 -41.29
C LEU A 228 -5.29 9.85 -41.58
N ASN A 229 -5.50 10.79 -42.50
CA ASN A 229 -4.48 11.77 -42.88
C ASN A 229 -4.90 13.18 -42.44
N PRO A 230 -3.98 13.98 -41.85
CA PRO A 230 -4.30 15.36 -41.50
C PRO A 230 -4.75 16.17 -42.71
N GLY A 231 -5.78 16.99 -42.55
CA GLY A 231 -6.30 17.88 -43.61
C GLY A 231 -7.18 17.21 -44.67
N ALA A 232 -7.37 15.88 -44.62
CA ALA A 232 -8.27 15.16 -45.52
C ALA A 232 -9.27 14.31 -44.72
N ALA A 233 -10.53 14.28 -45.17
CA ALA A 233 -11.54 13.42 -44.56
C ALA A 233 -11.47 12.01 -45.15
N ALA A 234 -11.35 11.00 -44.29
CA ALA A 234 -11.44 9.59 -44.70
C ALA A 234 -12.90 9.11 -44.67
N SER A 235 -13.32 8.33 -45.67
CA SER A 235 -14.64 7.70 -45.67
C SER A 235 -14.56 6.35 -44.96
N ILE A 236 -15.32 6.20 -43.87
CA ILE A 236 -15.26 5.04 -42.98
C ILE A 236 -16.63 4.35 -42.99
N ARG A 237 -16.67 3.02 -43.15
CA ARG A 237 -17.91 2.26 -42.97
C ARG A 237 -18.15 2.04 -41.48
N ALA A 238 -19.29 2.47 -40.96
CA ALA A 238 -19.66 2.31 -39.57
C ALA A 238 -20.18 0.89 -39.32
N THR A 239 -19.31 0.00 -38.82
CA THR A 239 -19.64 -1.37 -38.42
C THR A 239 -19.67 -1.51 -36.90
N ASP A 240 -20.22 -2.60 -36.38
CA ASP A 240 -20.24 -2.88 -34.93
C ASP A 240 -18.87 -3.33 -34.39
N ASP A 241 -17.95 -3.73 -35.26
CA ASP A 241 -16.59 -4.16 -34.95
C ASP A 241 -15.55 -3.08 -35.26
N LEU A 242 -15.96 -1.82 -35.31
CA LEU A 242 -15.08 -0.71 -35.64
C LEU A 242 -13.91 -0.62 -34.64
N LYS A 243 -12.69 -0.66 -35.17
CA LYS A 243 -11.46 -0.52 -34.39
C LYS A 243 -10.66 0.68 -34.86
N LEU A 244 -10.11 1.42 -33.91
CA LEU A 244 -9.06 2.39 -34.15
C LEU A 244 -7.72 1.73 -33.82
N GLN A 245 -6.73 1.92 -34.68
CA GLN A 245 -5.36 1.51 -34.43
C GLN A 245 -4.45 2.74 -34.50
N VAL A 246 -3.75 3.02 -33.41
CA VAL A 246 -2.76 4.11 -33.32
C VAL A 246 -1.38 3.47 -33.31
N GLN A 247 -0.56 3.79 -34.31
CA GLN A 247 0.84 3.39 -34.34
C GLN A 247 1.63 4.39 -33.50
N VAL A 248 2.01 3.98 -32.28
CA VAL A 248 2.84 4.78 -31.38
C VAL A 248 4.29 4.44 -31.68
N ILE A 249 5.12 5.47 -31.89
CA ILE A 249 6.56 5.32 -32.08
C ILE A 249 7.31 5.97 -30.93
N ASN A 250 8.28 5.28 -30.38
CA ASN A 250 9.23 5.86 -29.45
C ASN A 250 10.42 6.41 -30.23
N GLN A 251 10.53 7.74 -30.26
CA GLN A 251 11.57 8.49 -30.95
C GLN A 251 12.72 8.90 -30.01
N GLY A 252 12.65 8.48 -28.74
CA GLY A 252 13.68 8.66 -27.75
C GLY A 252 14.76 7.57 -27.78
N GLU A 253 15.73 7.74 -26.89
CA GLU A 253 16.84 6.81 -26.62
C GLU A 253 16.52 5.86 -25.44
N ASN A 254 15.40 6.10 -24.75
CA ASN A 254 14.98 5.37 -23.57
C ASN A 254 13.72 4.54 -23.87
N THR A 255 13.56 3.41 -23.18
CA THR A 255 12.29 2.67 -23.19
C THR A 255 11.25 3.47 -22.40
N GLU A 256 10.08 3.68 -22.98
CA GLU A 256 8.97 4.39 -22.35
C GLU A 256 7.93 3.39 -21.84
N THR A 257 7.34 3.66 -20.68
CA THR A 257 6.30 2.82 -20.07
C THR A 257 5.03 3.61 -19.79
N ASP A 258 3.93 2.90 -19.56
CA ASP A 258 2.63 3.48 -19.18
C ASP A 258 2.14 4.55 -20.19
N VAL A 259 2.39 4.30 -21.47
CA VAL A 259 2.11 5.25 -22.55
C VAL A 259 0.60 5.27 -22.81
N LYS A 260 -0.06 6.32 -22.32
CA LYS A 260 -1.51 6.46 -22.43
C LYS A 260 -1.91 7.09 -23.76
N VAL A 261 -2.74 6.39 -24.52
CA VAL A 261 -3.32 6.85 -25.77
C VAL A 261 -4.78 7.23 -25.54
N LYS A 262 -5.10 8.50 -25.79
CA LYS A 262 -6.43 9.06 -25.70
C LYS A 262 -6.96 9.39 -27.08
N VAL A 263 -8.22 9.07 -27.31
CA VAL A 263 -8.90 9.32 -28.58
C VAL A 263 -10.24 9.97 -28.30
N THR A 264 -10.56 11.00 -29.06
CA THR A 264 -11.87 11.64 -29.05
C THR A 264 -12.44 11.65 -30.46
N ILE A 265 -13.61 11.06 -30.65
CA ILE A 265 -14.37 11.08 -31.91
C ILE A 265 -15.58 11.99 -31.70
N GLY A 266 -15.66 13.10 -32.42
CA GLY A 266 -16.71 14.11 -32.28
C GLY A 266 -16.30 15.32 -31.43
N LYS A 267 -17.30 16.14 -31.06
CA LYS A 267 -17.13 17.37 -30.27
C LYS A 267 -18.23 17.48 -29.22
N GLY A 268 -17.96 18.19 -28.13
CA GLY A 268 -18.94 18.49 -27.08
C GLY A 268 -19.20 17.31 -26.13
N GLY A 269 -20.36 17.34 -25.47
CA GLY A 269 -20.77 16.33 -24.48
C GLY A 269 -20.99 14.93 -25.04
N ASP A 270 -21.34 14.83 -26.33
CA ASP A 270 -21.65 13.56 -27.01
C ASP A 270 -20.42 12.93 -27.69
N ALA A 271 -19.23 13.50 -27.49
CA ALA A 271 -18.01 12.96 -28.08
C ALA A 271 -17.66 11.59 -27.48
N ILE A 272 -17.32 10.63 -28.34
CA ILE A 272 -16.87 9.32 -27.93
C ILE A 272 -15.42 9.45 -27.47
N LYS A 273 -15.17 9.24 -26.18
CA LYS A 273 -13.84 9.28 -25.57
C LYS A 273 -13.37 7.86 -25.32
N LEU A 274 -12.21 7.53 -25.85
CA LEU A 274 -11.59 6.22 -25.71
C LEU A 274 -10.19 6.41 -25.12
N GLU A 275 -9.76 5.43 -24.34
CA GLU A 275 -8.45 5.42 -23.71
C GLU A 275 -7.91 3.99 -23.70
N LYS A 276 -6.61 3.87 -23.97
CA LYS A 276 -5.87 2.62 -23.82
C LYS A 276 -4.45 2.93 -23.37
N VAL A 277 -3.92 2.09 -22.48
CA VAL A 277 -2.53 2.18 -22.01
C VAL A 277 -1.71 1.12 -22.73
N LEU A 278 -0.53 1.53 -23.21
CA LEU A 278 0.51 0.65 -23.70
C LEU A 278 1.57 0.49 -22.61
N ASP A 279 1.75 -0.74 -22.13
CA ASP A 279 2.60 -1.03 -20.96
C ASP A 279 4.06 -0.59 -21.18
N SER A 280 4.61 -0.84 -22.36
CA SER A 280 5.98 -0.44 -22.71
C SER A 280 6.22 -0.32 -24.21
N ILE A 281 7.19 0.51 -24.59
CA ILE A 281 7.70 0.65 -25.96
C ILE A 281 9.21 0.94 -25.92
N ALA A 282 10.01 0.06 -26.54
CA ALA A 282 11.46 0.20 -26.55
C ALA A 282 11.91 1.40 -27.42
N ALA A 283 13.12 1.90 -27.20
CA ALA A 283 13.69 2.99 -27.99
C ALA A 283 13.71 2.63 -29.49
N GLY A 284 13.20 3.53 -30.33
CA GLY A 284 13.08 3.32 -31.79
C GLY A 284 11.97 2.35 -32.21
N GLU A 285 11.27 1.72 -31.28
CA GLU A 285 10.19 0.77 -31.59
C GLU A 285 8.91 1.50 -32.01
N THR A 286 8.13 0.88 -32.90
CA THR A 286 6.76 1.27 -33.22
C THR A 286 5.81 0.16 -32.81
N LYS A 287 4.81 0.47 -31.98
CA LYS A 287 3.79 -0.49 -31.53
C LYS A 287 2.37 -0.04 -31.90
N PRO A 288 1.51 -0.96 -32.37
CA PRO A 288 0.10 -0.68 -32.57
C PRO A 288 -0.66 -0.71 -31.24
N VAL A 289 -1.49 0.31 -31.01
CA VAL A 289 -2.48 0.34 -29.92
C VAL A 289 -3.87 0.22 -30.54
N GLU A 290 -4.51 -0.92 -30.32
CA GLU A 290 -5.86 -1.20 -30.82
C GLU A 290 -6.93 -0.84 -29.79
N ILE A 291 -7.88 -0.01 -30.21
CA ILE A 291 -8.94 0.52 -29.35
C ILE A 291 -10.30 0.25 -30.03
N PRO A 292 -11.16 -0.60 -29.45
CA PRO A 292 -12.49 -0.85 -29.98
C PRO A 292 -13.39 0.38 -29.81
N VAL A 293 -14.19 0.68 -30.83
CA VAL A 293 -15.16 1.79 -30.83
C VAL A 293 -16.55 1.21 -30.63
N ALA A 294 -16.94 1.00 -29.37
CA ALA A 294 -18.21 0.32 -29.03
C ALA A 294 -19.46 1.16 -29.37
N THR A 295 -19.33 2.49 -29.39
CA THR A 295 -20.44 3.40 -29.70
C THR A 295 -20.38 3.80 -31.16
N ARG A 296 -21.49 3.61 -31.91
CA ARG A 296 -21.54 4.01 -33.32
C ARG A 296 -21.43 5.54 -33.48
N PRO A 297 -20.45 6.04 -34.26
CA PRO A 297 -20.34 7.46 -34.56
C PRO A 297 -21.49 7.97 -35.46
N PRO A 298 -21.79 9.28 -35.46
CA PRO A 298 -22.80 9.85 -36.34
C PRO A 298 -22.39 9.76 -37.81
N THR A 299 -23.31 9.34 -38.67
CA THR A 299 -23.09 9.14 -40.12
C THR A 299 -23.46 10.36 -40.96
N GLY A 300 -22.90 10.47 -42.16
CA GLY A 300 -23.29 11.46 -43.17
C GLY A 300 -22.75 12.88 -42.94
N GLN A 301 -21.90 13.07 -41.94
CA GLN A 301 -21.26 14.35 -41.62
C GLN A 301 -19.77 14.17 -41.37
N ASN A 302 -19.02 15.27 -41.46
CA ASN A 302 -17.61 15.27 -41.12
C ASN A 302 -17.43 15.29 -39.59
N VAL A 303 -16.83 14.24 -39.06
CA VAL A 303 -16.60 14.03 -37.62
C VAL A 303 -15.10 14.19 -37.34
N PRO A 304 -14.71 15.12 -36.47
CA PRO A 304 -13.32 15.27 -36.07
C PRO A 304 -12.87 14.08 -35.22
N VAL A 305 -11.65 13.62 -35.45
CA VAL A 305 -11.00 12.57 -34.66
C VAL A 305 -9.70 13.14 -34.12
N THR A 306 -9.58 13.26 -32.80
CA THR A 306 -8.37 13.72 -32.13
C THR A 306 -7.72 12.54 -31.44
N VAL A 307 -6.43 12.34 -31.68
CA VAL A 307 -5.60 11.34 -31.01
C VAL A 307 -4.50 12.06 -30.25
N GLU A 308 -4.29 11.69 -29.00
CA GLU A 308 -3.26 12.23 -28.12
C GLU A 308 -2.55 11.08 -27.41
N VAL A 309 -1.22 11.05 -27.53
CA VAL A 309 -0.36 10.23 -26.68
C VAL A 309 0.07 11.12 -25.52
N GLU A 310 -0.25 10.75 -24.28
CA GLU A 310 0.17 11.57 -23.14
C GLU A 310 1.69 11.67 -23.09
N PRO A 311 2.25 12.87 -22.83
CA PRO A 311 3.68 13.03 -22.71
C PRO A 311 4.27 12.17 -21.60
N VAL A 312 5.41 11.56 -21.88
CA VAL A 312 6.16 10.77 -20.89
C VAL A 312 7.16 11.64 -20.11
N ALA A 313 7.67 11.11 -18.99
CA ALA A 313 8.62 11.85 -18.17
C ALA A 313 9.89 12.19 -18.99
N GLY A 314 10.30 13.46 -18.96
CA GLY A 314 11.48 13.93 -19.71
C GLY A 314 11.23 14.39 -21.13
N GLU A 315 10.07 14.08 -21.69
CA GLU A 315 9.71 14.50 -23.04
C GLU A 315 9.55 16.02 -23.10
N LYS A 316 10.35 16.64 -23.98
CA LYS A 316 10.35 18.10 -24.17
C LYS A 316 9.54 18.52 -25.39
N LYS A 317 9.52 17.68 -26.42
CA LYS A 317 8.81 17.90 -27.67
C LYS A 317 7.56 17.03 -27.64
N THR A 318 6.38 17.66 -27.65
CA THR A 318 5.09 16.98 -27.45
C THR A 318 4.11 17.26 -28.59
N GLU A 319 4.54 18.04 -29.58
CA GLU A 319 3.72 18.42 -30.74
C GLU A 319 3.43 17.21 -31.64
N ASN A 320 4.36 16.27 -31.70
CA ASN A 320 4.27 15.00 -32.42
C ASN A 320 3.37 13.95 -31.71
N ASN A 321 2.91 14.25 -30.50
CA ASN A 321 2.05 13.37 -29.71
C ASN A 321 0.57 13.61 -30.01
N LYS A 322 0.24 14.60 -30.84
CA LYS A 322 -1.13 15.01 -31.15
C LYS A 322 -1.41 14.86 -32.64
N GLY A 323 -2.50 14.17 -32.95
CA GLY A 323 -3.03 14.02 -34.30
C GLY A 323 -4.46 14.56 -34.37
N ALA A 324 -4.73 15.41 -35.36
CA ALA A 324 -6.06 15.90 -35.65
C ALA A 324 -6.48 15.45 -37.06
N PHE A 325 -7.57 14.70 -37.12
CA PHE A 325 -8.06 14.06 -38.33
C PHE A 325 -9.55 14.32 -38.54
N SER A 326 -10.06 13.91 -39.69
CA SER A 326 -11.45 14.03 -40.07
C SER A 326 -11.93 12.71 -40.68
N ALA A 327 -13.11 12.26 -40.29
CA ALA A 327 -13.73 11.05 -40.79
C ALA A 327 -15.19 11.32 -41.16
N ILE A 328 -15.65 10.75 -42.28
CA ILE A 328 -17.05 10.74 -42.67
C ILE A 328 -17.52 9.30 -42.54
N PHE A 329 -18.43 9.05 -41.60
CA PHE A 329 -18.98 7.73 -41.38
C PHE A 329 -20.15 7.47 -42.32
N THR A 330 -20.12 6.30 -42.96
CA THR A 330 -21.11 5.82 -43.94
C THR A 330 -21.72 4.51 -43.46
N GLN A 331 -22.89 4.16 -43.98
CA GLN A 331 -23.59 2.90 -43.68
C GLN A 331 -23.01 1.69 -44.42
#